data_AF-A0A7C1HE91-F1
#
_entry.id   AF-A0A7C1HE91-F1
#
_cell.length_a   1.000
_cell.length_b   1.000
_cell.length_c   1.000
_cell.angle_alpha   90.00
_cell.angle_beta   90.00
_cell.angle_gamma   90.00
#
_symmetry.space_group_name_H-M   'P 1'
#
loop_
_entity.id
_entity.type
_entity.pdbx_description
1 polymer ?
#
loop_
_entity_poly.entity_id
_entity_poly.type
_entity_poly.pdbx_seq_one_letter_code
_entity_poly.pdbx_strand_id
1 'polypeptide(L)'
;MDFTRSVGLVLNFINRQLGAIEKWICSAGLLTSTLLVFAQVLNRYWFHYEIMWIGDLALYIFVFSYISAIAFATFRKGHISVEMFKTKFLKDRPMGLAVYALVMDILSLAVVLVFSIPVREFFLRSLKYPEYGTLVRWFNQGWLIYALFGVVILSSIHLMFQIKEDISEITRLSRLDPEGGSK
;
A
#
# COMPACT_ATOMS: atom_id res chain seq x y z
N MET A 1 11.38 -16.11 -35.62
CA MET A 1 11.72 -16.28 -34.19
C MET A 1 12.19 -14.97 -33.53
N ASP A 2 12.44 -13.89 -34.29
CA ASP A 2 12.87 -12.58 -33.75
C ASP A 2 11.75 -11.64 -33.29
N PHE A 3 10.56 -11.72 -33.88
CA PHE A 3 9.46 -10.80 -33.57
C PHE A 3 8.97 -10.93 -32.12
N THR A 4 8.83 -12.16 -31.61
CA THR A 4 8.42 -12.43 -30.22
C THR A 4 9.45 -11.94 -29.20
N ARG A 5 10.74 -11.93 -29.57
CA ARG A 5 11.84 -11.47 -28.71
C ARG A 5 11.91 -9.95 -28.65
N SER A 6 11.73 -9.27 -29.78
CA SER A 6 11.64 -7.79 -29.83
C SER A 6 10.41 -7.25 -29.12
N VAL A 7 9.24 -7.89 -29.28
CA VAL A 7 8.02 -7.51 -28.54
C VAL A 7 8.21 -7.70 -27.04
N GLY A 8 8.83 -8.79 -26.60
CA GLY A 8 9.16 -9.02 -25.20
C GLY A 8 10.14 -7.99 -24.62
N LEU A 9 11.16 -7.58 -25.38
CA LEU A 9 12.11 -6.54 -24.96
C LEU A 9 11.44 -5.16 -24.83
N VAL A 10 10.57 -4.81 -25.78
CA VAL A 10 9.82 -3.55 -25.75
C VAL A 10 8.85 -3.53 -24.56
N LEU A 11 8.09 -4.62 -24.32
CA LEU A 11 7.20 -4.73 -23.17
C LEU A 11 7.96 -4.62 -21.83
N ASN A 12 9.12 -5.28 -21.72
CA ASN A 12 9.95 -5.21 -20.54
C ASN A 12 10.55 -3.82 -20.33
N PHE A 13 10.94 -3.13 -21.41
CA PHE A 13 11.41 -1.75 -21.35
C PHE A 13 10.29 -0.80 -20.92
N ILE A 14 9.10 -0.92 -21.50
CA ILE A 14 7.92 -0.13 -21.13
C ILE A 14 7.59 -0.34 -19.64
N ASN A 15 7.48 -1.60 -19.18
CA ASN A 15 7.21 -1.90 -17.78
C ASN A 15 8.28 -1.33 -16.84
N ARG A 16 9.56 -1.36 -17.25
CA ARG A 16 10.67 -0.80 -16.46
C ARG A 16 10.59 0.72 -16.36
N GLN A 17 10.28 1.40 -17.46
CA GLN A 17 10.14 2.85 -17.48
C GLN A 17 8.88 3.31 -16.74
N LEU A 18 7.77 2.59 -16.88
CA LEU A 18 6.55 2.84 -16.11
C LEU A 18 6.84 2.79 -14.61
N GLY A 19 7.52 1.73 -14.16
CA GLY A 19 7.89 1.58 -12.76
C GLY A 19 8.95 2.58 -12.27
N ALA A 20 9.78 3.14 -13.15
CA ALA A 20 10.73 4.19 -12.78
C ALA A 20 10.04 5.56 -12.63
N ILE A 21 9.14 5.89 -13.57
CA ILE A 21 8.33 7.11 -13.53
C ILE A 21 7.42 7.10 -12.30
N GLU A 22 6.76 5.98 -12.02
CA GLU A 22 5.86 5.84 -10.88
C GLU A 22 6.58 6.00 -9.54
N LYS A 23 7.78 5.41 -9.39
CA LYS A 23 8.66 5.65 -8.22
C LYS A 23 9.07 7.10 -8.09
N TRP A 24 9.41 7.75 -9.20
CA TRP A 24 9.83 9.14 -9.19
C TRP A 24 8.67 10.06 -8.80
N ILE A 25 7.46 9.83 -9.34
CA ILE A 25 6.24 10.56 -8.96
C ILE A 25 5.94 10.37 -7.48
N CYS A 26 5.97 9.13 -6.97
CA CYS A 26 5.72 8.83 -5.57
C CYS A 26 6.75 9.51 -4.65
N SER A 27 8.03 9.41 -4.98
CA SER A 27 9.11 10.04 -4.20
C SER A 27 9.04 11.57 -4.25
N ALA A 28 8.80 12.14 -5.43
CA ALA A 28 8.70 13.58 -5.62
C ALA A 28 7.48 14.14 -4.89
N GLY A 29 6.34 13.45 -4.94
CA GLY A 29 5.12 13.87 -4.24
C GLY A 29 5.21 13.74 -2.72
N LEU A 30 5.87 12.70 -2.20
CA LEU A 30 6.20 12.59 -0.77
C LEU A 30 7.16 13.69 -0.30
N LEU A 31 8.22 13.96 -1.06
CA LEU A 31 9.14 15.06 -0.75
C LEU A 31 8.44 16.42 -0.79
N THR A 32 7.63 16.65 -1.83
CA THR A 32 6.91 17.93 -2.00
C THR A 32 5.89 18.15 -0.88
N SER A 33 5.08 17.13 -0.55
CA SER A 33 4.14 17.24 0.58
C SER A 33 4.85 17.49 1.91
N THR A 34 5.97 16.80 2.17
CA THR A 34 6.79 17.01 3.36
C THR A 34 7.34 18.44 3.44
N LEU A 35 7.88 18.96 2.34
CA LEU A 35 8.39 20.33 2.26
C LEU A 35 7.29 21.37 2.45
N LEU A 36 6.10 21.13 1.90
CA LEU A 36 4.95 22.02 2.07
C LEU A 36 4.45 22.04 3.53
N VAL A 37 4.32 20.89 4.19
CA VAL A 37 3.96 20.83 5.62
C VAL A 37 5.05 21.49 6.48
N PHE A 38 6.32 21.27 6.15
CA PHE A 38 7.43 21.95 6.82
C PHE A 38 7.36 23.47 6.66
N ALA A 39 7.06 23.95 5.45
CA ALA A 39 6.85 25.37 5.17
C ALA A 39 5.64 25.92 5.95
N GLN A 40 4.55 25.15 6.11
CA GLN A 40 3.42 25.55 6.95
C GLN A 40 3.81 25.67 8.42
N VAL A 41 4.59 24.72 8.94
CA VAL A 41 5.08 24.76 10.32
C VAL A 41 5.92 26.02 10.54
N LEU A 42 6.87 26.31 9.65
CA LEU A 42 7.66 27.54 9.72
C LEU A 42 6.80 28.80 9.64
N ASN A 43 5.87 28.85 8.70
CA ASN A 43 4.98 30.00 8.51
C ASN A 43 4.06 30.22 9.71
N ARG A 44 3.60 29.14 10.36
CA ARG A 44 2.78 29.20 11.57
C ARG A 44 3.58 29.74 12.76
N TYR A 45 4.79 29.23 13.01
CA TYR A 45 5.58 29.62 14.18
C TYR A 45 6.32 30.95 14.00
N TRP A 46 6.69 31.33 12.78
CA TRP A 46 7.44 32.55 12.51
C TRP A 46 6.54 33.73 12.12
N PHE A 47 5.61 33.52 11.19
CA PHE A 47 4.75 34.59 10.65
C PHE A 47 3.40 34.70 11.35
N HIS A 48 3.04 33.75 12.21
CA HIS A 48 1.74 33.69 12.91
C HIS A 48 0.52 33.76 11.98
N TYR A 49 0.71 33.49 10.69
CA TYR A 49 -0.32 33.53 9.66
C TYR A 49 -0.52 32.12 9.10
N GLU A 50 -1.65 31.50 9.40
CA GLU A 50 -2.00 30.20 8.84
C GLU A 50 -2.55 30.38 7.42
N ILE A 51 -1.68 30.13 6.44
CA ILE A 51 -2.08 30.10 5.04
C ILE A 51 -2.84 28.78 4.79
N MET A 52 -4.18 28.84 4.88
CA MET A 52 -5.08 27.66 4.83
C MET A 52 -4.92 26.82 3.55
N TRP A 53 -4.79 27.45 2.38
CA TRP A 53 -4.71 26.76 1.09
C TRP A 53 -3.44 25.90 0.90
N ILE A 54 -2.33 26.21 1.58
CA ILE A 54 -1.09 25.41 1.50
C ILE A 54 -1.29 24.04 2.14
N GLY A 55 -2.13 23.95 3.19
CA GLY A 55 -2.37 22.70 3.91
C GLY A 55 -3.20 21.74 3.08
N ASP A 56 -4.28 22.25 2.50
CA ASP A 56 -5.10 21.47 1.56
C ASP A 56 -4.27 21.04 0.34
N LEU A 57 -3.39 21.91 -0.19
CA LEU A 57 -2.50 21.56 -1.31
C LEU A 57 -1.55 20.41 -0.96
N ALA A 58 -0.89 20.49 0.20
CA ALA A 58 0.02 19.47 0.68
C ALA A 58 -0.69 18.12 0.85
N LEU A 59 -1.90 18.17 1.41
CA LEU A 59 -2.74 17.01 1.66
C LEU A 59 -3.22 16.36 0.36
N TYR A 60 -3.59 17.13 -0.66
CA TYR A 60 -3.93 16.58 -1.98
C TYR A 60 -2.74 15.90 -2.66
N ILE A 61 -1.56 16.56 -2.69
CA ILE A 61 -0.33 15.98 -3.28
C ILE A 61 0.04 14.69 -2.55
N PHE A 62 -0.11 14.68 -1.22
CA PHE A 62 0.15 13.52 -0.39
C PHE A 62 -0.79 12.35 -0.73
N VAL A 63 -2.10 12.57 -0.84
CA VAL A 63 -3.06 11.50 -1.15
C VAL A 63 -2.86 10.92 -2.54
N PHE A 64 -2.57 11.75 -3.56
CA PHE A 64 -2.22 11.24 -4.89
C PHE A 64 -0.97 10.35 -4.84
N SER A 65 0.07 10.80 -4.13
CA SER A 65 1.30 10.02 -3.95
C SER A 65 1.04 8.71 -3.21
N TYR A 66 0.16 8.74 -2.21
CA TYR A 66 -0.20 7.58 -1.39
C TYR A 66 -0.97 6.52 -2.19
N ILE A 67 -1.96 6.93 -3.00
CA ILE A 67 -2.70 5.99 -3.86
C ILE A 67 -1.76 5.33 -4.87
N SER A 68 -0.85 6.10 -5.48
CA SER A 68 0.21 5.53 -6.34
C SER A 68 1.15 4.60 -5.59
N ALA A 69 1.52 4.94 -4.35
CA ALA A 69 2.37 4.08 -3.51
C ALA A 69 1.72 2.72 -3.21
N ILE A 70 0.41 2.70 -2.92
CA ILE A 70 -0.34 1.48 -2.64
C ILE A 70 -0.46 0.60 -3.89
N ALA A 71 -0.76 1.21 -5.05
CA ALA A 71 -0.79 0.49 -6.31
C ALA A 71 0.57 -0.19 -6.57
N PHE A 72 1.66 0.57 -6.41
CA PHE A 72 3.01 0.06 -6.58
C PHE A 72 3.37 -1.05 -5.56
N ALA A 73 3.00 -0.88 -4.29
CA ALA A 73 3.24 -1.87 -3.23
C ALA A 73 2.51 -3.19 -3.52
N THR A 74 1.28 -3.11 -4.04
CA THR A 74 0.47 -4.27 -4.43
C THR A 74 1.09 -5.01 -5.61
N PHE A 75 1.56 -4.28 -6.64
CA PHE A 75 2.24 -4.89 -7.80
C PHE A 75 3.57 -5.58 -7.43
N ARG A 76 4.30 -5.06 -6.44
CA ARG A 76 5.62 -5.59 -6.06
C ARG A 76 5.56 -6.78 -5.10
N LYS A 77 4.37 -7.25 -4.70
CA LYS A 77 4.15 -8.29 -3.68
C LYS A 77 4.90 -7.95 -2.38
N GLY A 78 4.18 -7.38 -1.42
CA GLY A 78 4.70 -6.98 -0.10
C GLY A 78 5.45 -8.05 0.71
N HIS A 79 5.52 -9.32 0.26
CA HIS A 79 6.25 -10.40 0.94
C HIS A 79 7.78 -10.39 0.70
N ILE A 80 8.30 -9.69 -0.32
CA ILE A 80 9.73 -9.78 -0.69
C ILE A 80 10.69 -9.36 0.43
N SER A 81 10.35 -8.34 1.23
CA SER A 81 11.25 -7.90 2.33
C SER A 81 11.28 -8.86 3.52
N VAL A 82 10.15 -9.50 3.83
CA VAL A 82 10.06 -10.42 4.98
C VAL A 82 10.56 -11.82 4.60
N GLU A 83 10.36 -12.25 3.35
CA GLU A 83 10.90 -13.50 2.82
C GLU A 83 12.44 -13.51 2.73
N MET A 84 13.06 -12.38 2.37
CA MET A 84 14.53 -12.27 2.31
C MET A 84 15.21 -12.45 3.69
N PHE A 85 14.58 -11.97 4.76
CA PHE A 85 15.14 -12.11 6.11
C PHE A 85 15.07 -13.56 6.62
N LYS A 86 14.03 -14.31 6.21
CA LYS A 86 13.80 -15.68 6.66
C LYS A 86 14.47 -16.74 5.79
N THR A 87 14.61 -16.53 4.49
CA THR A 87 15.39 -17.44 3.62
C THR A 87 16.85 -17.58 4.07
N LYS A 88 17.37 -16.59 4.80
CA LYS A 88 18.71 -16.66 5.43
C LYS A 88 18.75 -17.44 6.76
N PHE A 89 17.62 -17.54 7.48
CA PHE A 89 17.54 -18.13 8.83
C PHE A 89 16.81 -19.50 8.88
N LEU A 90 15.87 -19.76 7.96
CA LEU A 90 15.04 -20.99 7.87
C LEU A 90 15.26 -21.73 6.54
N LYS A 91 16.48 -21.71 6.00
CA LYS A 91 16.80 -22.28 4.68
C LYS A 91 16.44 -23.77 4.53
N ASP A 92 16.38 -24.51 5.62
CA ASP A 92 16.25 -25.97 5.61
C ASP A 92 14.83 -26.52 5.89
N ARG A 93 13.82 -25.67 6.11
CA ARG A 93 12.44 -26.14 6.37
C ARG A 93 11.38 -25.37 5.56
N PRO A 94 10.98 -25.87 4.36
CA PRO A 94 10.00 -25.20 3.51
C PRO A 94 8.62 -25.07 4.18
N MET A 95 8.23 -26.04 5.01
CA MET A 95 6.98 -26.00 5.78
C MET A 95 6.94 -24.85 6.80
N GLY A 96 8.06 -24.55 7.46
CA GLY A 96 8.14 -23.47 8.46
C GLY A 96 8.07 -22.08 7.85
N LEU A 97 8.61 -21.92 6.63
CA LEU A 97 8.51 -20.70 5.85
C LEU A 97 7.06 -20.39 5.45
N ALA A 98 6.32 -21.40 4.97
CA ALA A 98 4.93 -21.26 4.56
C ALA A 98 4.00 -20.96 5.75
N VAL A 99 4.17 -21.66 6.89
CA VAL A 99 3.39 -21.38 8.11
C VAL A 99 3.64 -19.97 8.63
N TYR A 100 4.88 -19.50 8.62
CA TYR A 100 5.16 -18.11 9.02
C TYR A 100 4.49 -17.11 8.08
N ALA A 101 4.55 -17.33 6.76
CA ALA A 101 3.92 -16.43 5.78
C ALA A 101 2.42 -16.26 6.11
N LEU A 102 1.72 -17.38 6.31
CA LEU A 102 0.33 -17.39 6.73
C LEU A 102 0.09 -16.64 8.05
N VAL A 103 0.97 -16.81 9.05
CA VAL A 103 0.87 -16.07 10.33
C VAL A 103 1.01 -14.56 10.12
N MET A 104 1.94 -14.12 9.28
CA MET A 104 2.12 -12.70 8.98
C MET A 104 0.95 -12.12 8.19
N ASP A 105 0.34 -12.91 7.31
CA ASP A 105 -0.82 -12.48 6.54
C ASP A 105 -2.06 -12.37 7.41
N ILE A 106 -2.25 -13.31 8.33
CA ILE A 106 -3.29 -13.22 9.37
C ILE A 106 -3.06 -12.00 10.27
N LEU A 107 -1.83 -11.77 10.71
CA LEU A 107 -1.49 -10.59 11.52
C LEU A 107 -1.77 -9.29 10.76
N SER A 108 -1.37 -9.23 9.48
CA SER A 108 -1.61 -8.08 8.61
C SER A 108 -3.11 -7.84 8.40
N LEU A 109 -3.89 -8.90 8.19
CA LEU A 109 -5.35 -8.83 8.12
C LEU A 109 -5.96 -8.33 9.44
N ALA A 110 -5.48 -8.82 10.58
CA ALA A 110 -5.96 -8.37 11.88
C ALA A 110 -5.71 -6.86 12.07
N VAL A 111 -4.51 -6.37 11.72
CA VAL A 111 -4.19 -4.94 11.78
C VAL A 111 -5.11 -4.13 10.86
N VAL A 112 -5.29 -4.56 9.61
CA VAL A 112 -6.18 -3.86 8.66
C VAL A 112 -7.62 -3.83 9.16
N LEU A 113 -8.13 -4.92 9.75
CA LEU A 113 -9.47 -4.97 10.32
C LEU A 113 -9.64 -4.04 11.52
N VAL A 114 -8.65 -3.96 12.42
CA VAL A 114 -8.68 -3.02 13.55
C VAL A 114 -8.69 -1.57 13.03
N PHE A 115 -7.84 -1.25 12.04
CA PHE A 115 -7.82 0.07 11.41
C PHE A 115 -9.08 0.38 10.60
N SER A 116 -9.83 -0.62 10.12
CA SER A 116 -11.07 -0.40 9.38
C SER A 116 -12.18 0.21 10.24
N ILE A 117 -12.15 -0.01 11.57
CA ILE A 117 -13.16 0.50 12.51
C ILE A 117 -13.19 2.04 12.52
N PRO A 118 -12.08 2.75 12.83
CA PRO A 118 -12.07 4.20 12.77
C PRO A 118 -12.32 4.71 11.36
N VAL A 119 -11.79 4.06 10.32
CA VAL A 119 -11.99 4.49 8.92
C VAL A 119 -13.47 4.49 8.54
N ARG A 120 -14.24 3.48 8.95
CA ARG A 120 -15.69 3.43 8.73
C ARG A 120 -16.40 4.57 9.46
N GLU A 121 -16.01 4.87 10.69
CA GLU A 121 -16.59 6.00 11.43
C GLU A 121 -16.29 7.34 10.75
N PHE A 122 -15.05 7.53 10.29
CA PHE A 122 -14.66 8.72 9.52
C PHE A 122 -15.45 8.82 8.21
N PHE A 123 -15.66 7.71 7.50
CA PHE A 123 -16.48 7.67 6.28
C PHE A 123 -17.93 8.06 6.53
N LEU A 124 -18.57 7.49 7.56
CA LEU A 124 -19.95 7.82 7.93
C LEU A 124 -20.09 9.28 8.39
N ARG A 125 -19.09 9.80 9.11
CA ARG A 125 -19.05 11.23 9.48
C ARG A 125 -18.88 12.13 8.27
N SER A 126 -18.01 11.77 7.32
CA SER A 126 -17.78 12.53 6.08
C SER A 126 -19.01 12.55 5.16
N LEU A 127 -19.82 11.49 5.15
CA LEU A 127 -21.10 11.47 4.42
C LEU A 127 -22.12 12.42 5.04
N LYS A 128 -22.14 12.52 6.37
CA LYS A 128 -23.09 13.36 7.12
C LYS A 128 -22.67 14.83 7.16
N TYR A 129 -21.38 15.10 7.19
CA TYR A 129 -20.80 16.45 7.26
C TYR A 129 -19.83 16.63 6.08
N PRO A 130 -20.33 17.09 4.91
CA PRO A 130 -19.45 17.38 3.78
C PRO A 130 -18.55 18.57 4.13
N GLU A 131 -17.25 18.30 4.24
CA GLU A 131 -16.23 19.33 4.43
C GLU A 131 -15.80 19.83 3.05
N TYR A 132 -15.91 21.14 2.83
CA TYR A 132 -15.42 21.78 1.60
C TYR A 132 -14.01 22.32 1.84
N GLY A 133 -13.11 22.09 0.88
CA GLY A 133 -11.73 22.56 0.98
C GLY A 133 -11.65 24.09 0.98
N THR A 134 -10.63 24.63 1.65
CA THR A 134 -10.34 26.07 1.70
C THR A 134 -9.75 26.58 0.38
N LEU A 135 -9.11 25.69 -0.38
CA LEU A 135 -8.55 25.94 -1.72
C LEU A 135 -9.62 26.25 -2.75
N VAL A 136 -10.68 25.44 -2.79
CA VAL A 136 -11.76 25.54 -3.78
C VAL A 136 -13.08 25.27 -3.09
N ARG A 137 -13.89 26.33 -2.92
CA ARG A 137 -15.14 26.30 -2.12
C ARG A 137 -16.20 25.31 -2.60
N TRP A 138 -16.13 24.87 -3.86
CA TRP A 138 -17.03 23.85 -4.43
C TRP A 138 -16.42 22.44 -4.44
N PHE A 139 -15.18 22.29 -4.00
CA PHE A 139 -14.48 21.00 -3.99
C PHE A 139 -14.65 20.33 -2.63
N ASN A 140 -15.37 19.21 -2.63
CA ASN A 140 -15.68 18.44 -1.43
C ASN A 140 -14.47 17.60 -1.00
N GLN A 141 -13.86 17.89 0.15
CA GLN A 141 -12.71 17.17 0.69
C GLN A 141 -13.04 15.72 1.12
N GLY A 142 -14.34 15.36 1.19
CA GLY A 142 -14.81 14.02 1.50
C GLY A 142 -14.41 12.94 0.50
N TRP A 143 -14.05 13.29 -0.75
CA TRP A 143 -13.58 12.27 -1.72
C TRP A 143 -12.32 11.55 -1.24
N LEU A 144 -11.49 12.19 -0.42
CA LEU A 144 -10.27 11.59 0.12
C LEU A 144 -10.62 10.47 1.10
N ILE A 145 -11.62 10.69 1.95
CA ILE A 145 -12.11 9.71 2.90
C ILE A 145 -12.78 8.55 2.16
N TYR A 146 -13.48 8.84 1.06
CA TYR A 146 -14.06 7.82 0.18
C TYR A 146 -12.98 6.96 -0.49
N ALA A 147 -11.90 7.59 -0.98
CA ALA A 147 -10.76 6.89 -1.57
C ALA A 147 -10.03 6.02 -0.54
N LEU A 148 -9.83 6.53 0.69
CA LEU A 148 -9.23 5.77 1.79
C LEU A 148 -10.08 4.55 2.16
N PHE A 149 -11.40 4.70 2.24
CA PHE A 149 -12.31 3.58 2.49
C PHE A 149 -12.24 2.53 1.38
N GLY A 150 -12.20 2.97 0.11
CA GLY A 150 -12.02 2.09 -1.04
C GLY A 150 -10.70 1.29 -0.99
N VAL A 151 -9.60 1.95 -0.61
CA VAL A 151 -8.29 1.29 -0.44
C VAL A 151 -8.35 0.24 0.66
N VAL A 152 -8.96 0.51 1.82
CA VAL A 152 -9.07 -0.45 2.92
C VAL A 152 -9.87 -1.70 2.50
N ILE A 153 -10.95 -1.52 1.73
CA ILE A 153 -11.71 -2.64 1.16
C ILE A 153 -10.83 -3.45 0.20
N LEU A 154 -10.13 -2.77 -0.71
CA LEU A 154 -9.26 -3.42 -1.70
C LEU A 154 -8.14 -4.21 -1.02
N SER A 155 -7.48 -3.63 -0.01
CA SER A 155 -6.45 -4.30 0.79
C SER A 155 -7.00 -5.52 1.54
N SER A 156 -8.21 -5.42 2.09
CA SER A 156 -8.86 -6.55 2.76
C SER A 156 -9.13 -7.71 1.79
N ILE A 157 -9.62 -7.40 0.58
CA ILE A 157 -9.83 -8.39 -0.47
C ILE A 157 -8.50 -9.03 -0.88
N HIS A 158 -7.46 -8.23 -1.09
CA HIS A 158 -6.15 -8.72 -1.51
C HIS A 158 -5.55 -9.68 -0.47
N LEU A 159 -5.63 -9.35 0.82
CA LEU A 159 -5.19 -10.21 1.92
C LEU A 159 -5.97 -11.52 1.98
N MET A 160 -7.28 -11.49 1.72
CA MET A 160 -8.09 -12.72 1.63
C MET A 160 -7.64 -13.63 0.48
N PHE A 161 -7.20 -13.07 -0.64
CA PHE A 161 -6.65 -13.87 -1.75
C PHE A 161 -5.28 -14.46 -1.40
N GLN A 162 -4.39 -13.68 -0.79
CA GLN A 162 -3.06 -14.16 -0.33
C GLN A 162 -3.20 -15.32 0.65
N ILE A 163 -4.05 -15.19 1.66
CA ILE A 163 -4.30 -16.26 2.65
C ILE A 163 -4.78 -17.56 1.98
N LYS A 164 -5.59 -17.47 0.92
CA LYS A 164 -6.04 -18.67 0.16
C LYS A 164 -4.88 -19.34 -0.58
N GLU A 165 -4.00 -18.54 -1.18
CA GLU A 165 -2.80 -19.04 -1.86
C GLU A 165 -1.86 -19.72 -0.86
N ASP A 166 -1.62 -19.11 0.29
CA ASP A 166 -0.79 -19.64 1.37
C ASP A 166 -1.33 -20.96 1.95
N ILE A 167 -2.65 -21.05 2.19
CA ILE A 167 -3.28 -22.30 2.65
C ILE A 167 -3.13 -23.42 1.61
N SER A 168 -3.29 -23.09 0.33
CA SER A 168 -3.14 -24.03 -0.78
C SER A 168 -1.70 -24.55 -0.86
N GLU A 169 -0.71 -23.68 -0.68
CA GLU A 169 0.71 -24.04 -0.68
C GLU A 169 1.06 -24.94 0.51
N ILE A 170 0.61 -24.61 1.72
CA ILE A 170 0.82 -25.45 2.92
C ILE A 170 0.19 -26.84 2.73
N THR A 171 -1.04 -26.90 2.21
CA THR A 171 -1.74 -28.18 1.97
C THR A 171 -1.02 -29.03 0.93
N ARG A 172 -0.40 -28.39 -0.07
CA ARG A 172 0.42 -29.08 -1.08
C ARG A 172 1.71 -29.61 -0.48
N LEU A 173 2.40 -28.81 0.35
CA LEU A 173 3.63 -29.21 1.02
C LEU A 173 3.40 -30.35 2.03
N SER A 174 2.31 -30.29 2.81
CA SER A 174 1.95 -31.37 3.75
C SER A 174 1.61 -32.68 3.07
N ARG A 175 1.09 -32.63 1.83
CA ARG A 175 0.80 -33.83 1.04
C ARG A 175 2.06 -34.46 0.43
N LEU A 176 3.09 -33.66 0.17
CA LEU A 176 4.36 -34.12 -0.39
C LEU A 176 5.33 -34.66 0.67
N ASP A 177 5.14 -34.29 1.94
CA ASP A 177 5.98 -34.74 3.06
C ASP A 177 5.15 -35.47 4.15
N PRO A 178 4.65 -36.70 3.88
CA PRO A 178 3.96 -37.51 4.87
C PRO A 178 4.91 -38.16 5.92
N GLU A 179 6.23 -38.06 5.76
CA GLU A 179 7.22 -38.75 6.62
C GLU A 179 8.07 -37.84 7.53
N GLY A 180 7.84 -36.53 7.56
CA GLY A 180 8.54 -35.60 8.48
C GLY A 180 8.08 -35.63 9.94
N GLY A 181 7.09 -36.47 10.29
CA GLY A 181 6.47 -36.57 11.62
C GLY A 181 7.12 -37.57 12.58
N SER A 182 8.27 -38.15 12.24
CA SER A 182 9.02 -39.04 13.14
C SER A 182 10.50 -38.73 13.09
N LYS A 183 10.93 -37.80 13.95
CA LYS A 183 12.20 -37.79 14.69
C LYS A 183 12.25 -36.59 15.62
#